data_AF-A0A514WRF2-F1
#
_entry.id   AF-A0A514WRF2-F1
#
_cell.length_a   1.000
_cell.length_b   1.000
_cell.length_c   1.000
_cell.angle_alpha   90.00
_cell.angle_beta   90.00
_cell.angle_gamma   90.00
#
_symmetry.space_group_name_H-M   'P 1'
#
loop_
_entity.id
_entity.type
_entity.pdbx_description
1 polymer ?
#
loop_
_entity_poly.entity_id
_entity_poly.type
_entity_poly.pdbx_seq_one_letter_code
_entity_poly.pdbx_strand_id
1 'polypeptide(L)'
;MDIRPIRNDDDHRAAVDEIRALWNAEAGSPDEDRLDVLATLVDEYERKRWPVDKLDPVEAIEAAMEAEGRTRADLASLIGQSRATEVLARKRGLTLHMIRKIERAWHVPASVLVREYQLSR
;
A
#
# COMPACT_ATOMS: atom_id res chain seq x y z
N MET A 1 -6.69 30.19 -10.46
CA MET A 1 -6.07 28.91 -10.09
C MET A 1 -5.76 28.18 -11.39
N ASP A 2 -4.49 27.88 -11.69
CA ASP A 2 -4.09 27.15 -12.90
C ASP A 2 -3.82 25.69 -12.51
N ILE A 3 -4.85 24.86 -12.60
CA ILE A 3 -4.79 23.43 -12.28
C ILE A 3 -4.66 22.64 -13.56
N ARG A 4 -3.70 21.70 -13.59
CA ARG A 4 -3.43 20.83 -14.73
C ARG A 4 -3.74 19.37 -14.40
N PRO A 5 -4.28 18.59 -15.35
CA PRO A 5 -4.49 17.16 -15.15
C PRO A 5 -3.17 16.42 -14.90
N ILE A 6 -3.19 15.40 -14.04
CA ILE A 6 -2.07 14.49 -13.82
C ILE A 6 -2.10 13.39 -14.89
N ARG A 7 -1.13 13.39 -15.80
CA ARG A 7 -1.08 12.43 -16.94
C ARG A 7 0.05 11.42 -16.84
N ASN A 8 1.07 11.71 -16.06
CA ASN A 8 2.28 10.90 -15.93
C ASN A 8 2.88 11.02 -14.52
N ASP A 9 3.94 10.25 -14.27
CA ASP A 9 4.58 10.16 -12.96
C ASP A 9 5.32 11.48 -12.55
N ASP A 10 5.71 12.33 -13.50
CA ASP A 10 6.32 13.64 -13.20
C ASP A 10 5.26 14.67 -12.76
N ASP A 11 4.10 14.68 -13.43
CA ASP A 11 2.94 15.50 -13.02
C ASP A 11 2.47 15.09 -11.62
N HIS A 12 2.44 13.78 -11.36
CA HIS A 12 2.03 13.20 -10.08
C HIS A 12 3.00 13.64 -8.97
N ARG A 13 4.31 13.51 -9.17
CA ARG A 13 5.32 13.95 -8.20
C ARG A 13 5.20 15.45 -7.90
N ALA A 14 5.01 16.28 -8.92
CA ALA A 14 4.82 17.72 -8.73
C ALA A 14 3.56 18.03 -7.91
N ALA A 15 2.44 17.35 -8.19
CA ALA A 15 1.20 17.51 -7.43
C ALA A 15 1.35 17.08 -5.97
N VAL A 16 2.03 15.97 -5.70
CA VAL A 16 2.32 15.49 -4.34
C VAL A 16 3.19 16.48 -3.56
N ASP A 17 4.22 17.04 -4.19
CA ASP A 17 5.07 18.05 -3.55
C ASP A 17 4.31 19.34 -3.25
N GLU A 18 3.36 19.72 -4.12
CA GLU A 18 2.49 20.86 -3.90
C GLU A 18 1.48 20.63 -2.76
N ILE A 19 0.86 19.46 -2.70
CA ILE A 19 0.00 19.03 -1.58
C ILE A 19 0.76 19.14 -0.25
N ARG A 20 2.02 18.69 -0.21
CA ARG A 20 2.87 18.80 0.99
C ARG A 20 3.10 20.24 1.41
N ALA A 21 3.28 21.16 0.46
CA ALA A 21 3.44 22.58 0.74
C ALA A 21 2.14 23.22 1.27
N LEU A 22 0.99 22.71 0.85
CA LEU A 22 -0.34 23.21 1.22
C LEU A 22 -0.95 22.52 2.46
N TRP A 23 -0.26 21.56 3.08
CA TRP A 23 -0.80 20.72 4.15
C TRP A 23 -1.36 21.49 5.36
N ASN A 24 -0.81 22.68 5.63
CA ASN A 24 -1.24 23.56 6.73
C ASN A 24 -2.04 24.77 6.23
N ALA A 25 -2.68 24.66 5.06
CA ALA A 25 -3.55 25.71 4.55
C ALA A 25 -4.65 26.06 5.57
N GLU A 26 -4.99 27.33 5.67
CA GLU A 26 -6.03 27.79 6.57
C GLU A 26 -7.40 27.36 6.05
N ALA A 27 -8.30 26.96 6.95
CA ALA A 27 -9.65 26.56 6.58
C ALA A 27 -10.42 27.70 5.91
N GLY A 28 -11.10 27.39 4.81
CA GLY A 28 -11.79 28.34 3.93
C GLY A 28 -10.87 29.18 3.04
N SER A 29 -9.56 28.90 3.02
CA SER A 29 -8.62 29.62 2.16
C SER A 29 -8.59 29.06 0.73
N PRO A 30 -8.20 29.88 -0.27
CA PRO A 30 -7.97 29.39 -1.62
C PRO A 30 -6.91 28.28 -1.73
N ASP A 31 -6.03 28.18 -0.73
CA ASP A 31 -5.01 27.15 -0.63
C ASP A 31 -5.59 25.81 -0.16
N GLU A 32 -6.61 25.83 0.73
CA GLU A 32 -7.40 24.63 1.08
C GLU A 32 -8.20 24.13 -0.12
N ASP A 33 -8.89 25.03 -0.84
CA ASP A 33 -9.59 24.68 -2.09
C ASP A 33 -8.64 24.01 -3.10
N ARG A 34 -7.41 24.52 -3.20
CA ARG A 34 -6.39 23.97 -4.10
C ARG A 34 -5.89 22.61 -3.62
N LEU A 35 -5.65 22.47 -2.32
CA LEU A 35 -5.27 21.21 -1.70
C LEU A 35 -6.30 20.12 -1.99
N ASP A 36 -7.59 20.41 -1.80
CA ASP A 36 -8.69 19.46 -2.03
C ASP A 36 -8.75 18.99 -3.49
N VAL A 37 -8.60 19.92 -4.45
CA VAL A 37 -8.61 19.56 -5.87
C VAL A 37 -7.38 18.72 -6.23
N LEU A 38 -6.19 19.09 -5.76
CA LEU A 38 -4.98 18.33 -6.03
C LEU A 38 -5.04 16.93 -5.43
N ALA A 39 -5.52 16.80 -4.19
CA ALA A 39 -5.70 15.52 -3.52
C ALA A 39 -6.63 14.60 -4.32
N THR A 40 -7.74 15.15 -4.84
CA THR A 40 -8.68 14.43 -5.69
C THR A 40 -8.04 13.95 -7.01
N LEU A 41 -7.23 14.80 -7.65
CA LEU A 41 -6.54 14.45 -8.88
C LEU A 41 -5.46 13.39 -8.66
N VAL A 42 -4.73 13.48 -7.55
CA VAL A 42 -3.73 12.48 -7.14
C VAL A 42 -4.40 11.14 -6.89
N ASP A 43 -5.49 11.09 -6.09
CA ASP A 43 -6.23 9.85 -5.84
C ASP A 43 -6.72 9.21 -7.14
N GLU A 44 -7.32 10.00 -8.05
CA GLU A 44 -7.81 9.49 -9.34
C GLU A 44 -6.67 8.92 -10.20
N TYR A 45 -5.52 9.59 -10.23
CA TYR A 45 -4.35 9.12 -10.97
C TYR A 45 -3.80 7.83 -10.35
N GLU A 46 -3.61 7.82 -9.03
CA GLU A 46 -3.10 6.68 -8.27
C GLU A 46 -4.02 5.46 -8.43
N ARG A 47 -5.33 5.64 -8.34
CA ARG A 47 -6.30 4.55 -8.51
C ARG A 47 -6.24 3.91 -9.90
N LYS A 48 -5.92 4.68 -10.94
CA LYS A 48 -5.72 4.17 -12.32
C LYS A 48 -4.35 3.54 -12.52
N ARG A 49 -3.31 4.18 -11.98
CA ARG A 49 -1.89 3.83 -12.18
C ARG A 49 -1.46 2.66 -11.28
N TRP A 50 -1.96 2.64 -10.05
CA TRP A 50 -1.75 1.66 -8.98
C TRP A 50 -3.09 1.26 -8.35
N PRO A 51 -3.94 0.50 -9.06
CA PRO A 51 -5.23 0.07 -8.51
C PRO A 51 -5.05 -0.67 -7.17
N VAL A 52 -5.83 -0.28 -6.16
CA VAL A 52 -5.88 -0.90 -4.82
C VAL A 52 -6.19 -2.42 -4.89
N ASP A 53 -6.71 -2.88 -6.03
CA ASP A 53 -6.94 -4.28 -6.36
C ASP A 53 -5.68 -5.15 -6.48
N LYS A 54 -4.46 -4.59 -6.37
CA LYS A 54 -3.21 -5.36 -6.44
C LYS A 54 -2.24 -5.09 -5.29
N LEU A 55 -2.70 -4.93 -4.05
CA LEU A 55 -1.79 -5.26 -2.95
C LEU A 55 -1.47 -6.75 -3.04
N ASP A 56 -0.25 -7.03 -3.50
CA ASP A 56 0.34 -8.35 -3.45
C ASP A 56 0.24 -8.82 -1.98
N PRO A 57 -0.22 -10.05 -1.70
CA PRO A 57 -0.31 -10.57 -0.34
C PRO A 57 1.00 -10.41 0.45
N VAL A 58 2.14 -10.47 -0.21
CA VAL A 58 3.47 -10.25 0.40
C VAL A 58 3.66 -8.79 0.77
N GLU A 59 3.29 -7.84 -0.11
CA GLU A 59 3.35 -6.41 0.20
C GLU A 59 2.44 -6.05 1.37
N ALA A 60 1.26 -6.66 1.46
CA ALA A 60 0.35 -6.46 2.58
C ALA A 60 0.96 -6.96 3.92
N ILE A 61 1.69 -8.07 3.87
CA ILE A 61 2.43 -8.58 5.03
C ILE A 61 3.58 -7.65 5.40
N GLU A 62 4.34 -7.16 4.42
CA GLU A 62 5.46 -6.24 4.63
C GLU A 62 4.99 -4.88 5.17
N ALA A 63 3.90 -4.33 4.67
CA ALA A 63 3.28 -3.12 5.19
C ALA A 63 2.81 -3.30 6.64
N ALA A 64 2.19 -4.45 6.96
CA ALA A 64 1.81 -4.78 8.33
C ALA A 64 3.02 -5.01 9.26
N MET A 65 4.18 -5.38 8.70
CA MET A 65 5.44 -5.45 9.45
C MET A 65 5.99 -4.06 9.73
N GLU A 66 5.99 -3.16 8.74
CA GLU A 66 6.48 -1.79 8.88
C GLU A 66 5.61 -0.98 9.86
N ALA A 67 4.30 -1.00 9.68
CA ALA A 67 3.36 -0.19 10.46
C ALA A 67 3.36 -0.54 11.96
N GLU A 68 3.57 -1.81 12.31
CA GLU A 68 3.53 -2.31 13.69
C GLU A 68 4.90 -2.73 14.23
N GLY A 69 5.98 -2.43 13.49
CA GLY A 69 7.36 -2.77 13.89
C GLY A 69 7.62 -4.28 14.02
N ARG A 70 6.88 -5.12 13.29
CA ARG A 70 7.03 -6.58 13.34
C ARG A 70 8.22 -7.03 12.51
N THR A 71 8.85 -8.10 12.95
CA THR A 71 10.03 -8.66 12.32
C THR A 71 9.70 -9.91 11.50
N ARG A 72 10.66 -10.32 10.65
CA ARG A 72 10.58 -11.62 9.96
C ARG A 72 10.50 -12.80 10.93
N ALA A 73 11.09 -12.67 12.12
CA ALA A 73 11.02 -13.70 13.15
C ALA A 73 9.59 -13.84 13.72
N ASP A 74 8.83 -12.75 13.79
CA ASP A 74 7.43 -12.77 14.21
C ASP A 74 6.56 -13.49 13.18
N LEU A 75 6.77 -13.22 11.87
CA LEU A 75 6.10 -13.97 10.81
C LEU A 75 6.44 -15.47 10.89
N ALA A 76 7.72 -15.78 11.09
CA ALA A 76 8.19 -17.14 11.22
C ALA A 76 7.60 -17.88 12.42
N SER A 77 7.32 -17.19 13.52
CA SER A 77 6.61 -17.76 14.67
C SER A 77 5.18 -18.20 14.32
N LEU A 78 4.54 -17.55 13.35
CA LEU A 78 3.22 -17.94 12.86
C LEU A 78 3.28 -19.12 11.89
N ILE A 79 4.12 -19.03 10.85
CA ILE A 79 4.04 -19.92 9.68
C ILE A 79 5.24 -20.85 9.49
N GLY A 80 6.29 -20.68 10.31
CA GLY A 80 7.57 -21.41 10.25
C GLY A 80 8.67 -20.63 9.51
N GLN A 81 9.92 -20.79 9.96
CA GLN A 81 11.10 -20.05 9.46
C GLN A 81 11.32 -20.15 7.94
N SER A 82 11.37 -21.37 7.39
CA SER A 82 11.56 -21.54 5.93
C SER A 82 10.39 -20.94 5.15
N ARG A 83 9.16 -21.12 5.63
CA ARG A 83 7.96 -20.60 4.95
C ARG A 83 7.92 -19.07 4.96
N ALA A 84 8.23 -18.43 6.08
CA ALA A 84 8.28 -16.97 6.16
C ALA A 84 9.30 -16.39 5.19
N THR A 85 10.49 -16.98 5.12
CA THR A 85 11.54 -16.54 4.19
C THR A 85 11.12 -16.75 2.73
N GLU A 86 10.57 -17.92 2.40
CA GLU A 86 10.13 -18.23 1.03
C GLU A 86 8.95 -17.38 0.57
N VAL A 87 7.98 -17.10 1.45
CA VAL A 87 6.82 -16.25 1.13
C VAL A 87 7.26 -14.81 0.89
N LEU A 88 8.07 -14.23 1.79
CA LEU A 88 8.57 -12.86 1.60
C LEU A 88 9.41 -12.75 0.32
N ALA A 89 10.14 -13.80 -0.04
CA ALA A 89 10.88 -13.89 -1.30
C ALA A 89 10.00 -14.22 -2.52
N ARG A 90 8.68 -14.39 -2.37
CA ARG A 90 7.72 -14.84 -3.40
C ARG A 90 8.07 -16.20 -4.02
N LYS A 91 8.89 -17.02 -3.37
CA LYS A 91 9.23 -18.38 -3.82
C LYS A 91 8.14 -19.40 -3.51
N ARG A 92 7.19 -19.03 -2.64
CA ARG A 92 6.08 -19.88 -2.20
C ARG A 92 4.79 -19.08 -2.12
N GLY A 93 3.72 -19.69 -2.62
CA GLY A 93 2.34 -19.22 -2.44
C GLY A 93 1.86 -19.39 -0.99
N LEU A 94 1.10 -18.42 -0.47
CA LEU A 94 0.40 -18.55 0.80
C LEU A 94 -0.61 -19.71 0.75
N THR A 95 -0.57 -20.57 1.75
CA THR A 95 -1.60 -21.60 1.93
C THR A 95 -2.75 -21.05 2.77
N LEU A 96 -3.96 -21.61 2.64
CA LEU A 96 -5.12 -21.21 3.45
C LEU A 96 -4.86 -21.25 4.96
N HIS A 97 -4.04 -22.21 5.42
CA HIS A 97 -3.63 -22.28 6.83
C HIS A 97 -2.76 -21.09 7.26
N MET A 98 -1.85 -20.65 6.38
CA MET A 98 -1.00 -19.48 6.62
C MET A 98 -1.83 -18.20 6.63
N ILE A 99 -2.74 -18.05 5.66
CA ILE A 99 -3.67 -16.91 5.57
C ILE A 99 -4.44 -16.76 6.88
N ARG A 100 -5.09 -17.83 7.36
CA ARG A 100 -5.86 -17.82 8.62
C ARG A 100 -5.02 -17.51 9.85
N LYS A 101 -3.72 -17.84 9.85
CA LYS A 101 -2.84 -17.52 10.97
C LYS A 101 -2.44 -16.04 10.96
N ILE A 102 -2.08 -15.52 9.78
CA ILE A 102 -1.68 -14.12 9.61
C ILE A 102 -2.87 -13.21 9.86
N GLU A 103 -4.05 -13.49 9.30
CA GLU A 103 -5.26 -12.70 9.53
C GLU A 103 -5.61 -12.62 11.03
N ARG A 104 -5.62 -13.76 11.73
CA ARG A 104 -5.98 -13.78 13.17
C ARG A 104 -4.96 -13.08 14.05
N ALA A 105 -3.67 -13.18 13.73
CA ALA A 105 -2.61 -12.62 14.56
C ALA A 105 -2.33 -11.15 14.24
N TRP A 106 -2.38 -10.77 12.96
CA TRP A 106 -1.90 -9.49 12.46
C TRP A 106 -2.99 -8.63 11.83
N HIS A 107 -4.24 -9.11 11.82
CA HIS A 107 -5.42 -8.40 11.30
C HIS A 107 -5.29 -7.97 9.83
N VAL A 108 -4.38 -8.59 9.07
CA VAL A 108 -4.29 -8.39 7.63
C VAL A 108 -5.50 -9.07 6.96
N PRO A 109 -6.31 -8.35 6.17
CA PRO A 109 -7.55 -8.91 5.62
C PRO A 109 -7.33 -10.16 4.79
N ALA A 110 -8.08 -11.23 5.07
CA ALA A 110 -8.02 -12.47 4.27
C ALA A 110 -8.35 -12.23 2.79
N SER A 111 -9.20 -11.25 2.49
CA SER A 111 -9.54 -10.82 1.13
C SER A 111 -8.34 -10.29 0.33
N VAL A 112 -7.30 -9.80 1.03
CA VAL A 112 -6.01 -9.41 0.41
C VAL A 112 -5.10 -10.63 0.35
N LEU A 113 -4.96 -11.38 1.44
CA LEU A 113 -4.03 -12.51 1.54
C LEU A 113 -4.36 -13.69 0.61
N VAL A 114 -5.61 -13.84 0.18
CA VAL A 114 -6.06 -14.91 -0.73
C VAL A 114 -5.83 -14.59 -2.21
N ARG A 115 -5.43 -13.36 -2.54
CA ARG A 115 -5.23 -12.94 -3.93
C ARG A 115 -4.10 -13.72 -4.58
N GLU A 116 -4.22 -13.97 -5.88
CA GLU A 116 -3.11 -14.54 -6.66
C GLU A 116 -2.01 -13.50 -6.83
N TYR A 117 -0.76 -13.95 -6.75
CA TYR A 117 0.42 -13.12 -6.94
C TYR A 117 1.51 -13.91 -7.66
N GLN A 118 2.40 -13.19 -8.35
CA GLN A 118 3.45 -13.82 -9.13
C GLN A 118 4.54 -14.36 -8.20
N LEU A 119 4.84 -15.65 -8.35
CA LEU A 119 5.97 -16.26 -7.67
C LEU A 119 7.27 -15.92 -8.39
N SER A 120 8.33 -15.65 -7.63
CA SER A 120 9.67 -15.52 -8.17
C SER A 120 10.12 -16.87 -8.72
N ARG A 121 10.62 -16.86 -9.96
CA ARG A 121 11.19 -18.05 -10.61
C ARG A 121 12.48 -18.50 -9.94
#